data_AF-A0A7V5PH97-F1
#
_entry.id   AF-A0A7V5PH97-F1
#
_cell.length_a   1.000
_cell.length_b   1.000
_cell.length_c   1.000
_cell.angle_alpha   90.00
_cell.angle_beta   90.00
_cell.angle_gamma   90.00
#
_symmetry.space_group_name_H-M   'P 1'
#
loop_
_entity.id
_entity.type
_entity.pdbx_description
1 polymer ?
#
loop_
_entity_poly.entity_id
_entity_poly.type
_entity_poly.pdbx_seq_one_letter_code
_entity_poly.pdbx_strand_id
1 'polypeptide(L)'
;MMKRQAGFTLIELVVVIVILGILGVAATAKFQDLAGEARASAIQGVAGEIASASAINYAKIASGTAAGTNGTVQLNAANVCTAGILGGLVQGSGVLGASPNRYAVSGTGDCATAGAGGTVTCTLTDNADNTYTTNVSVICTN
;
A
#
# COMPACT_ATOMS: atom_id res chain seq x y z
N MET A 1 -1.86 -29.64 -56.73
CA MET A 1 -2.85 -28.55 -56.77
C MET A 1 -2.31 -27.38 -55.95
N MET A 2 -2.05 -26.23 -56.57
CA MET A 2 -1.59 -25.03 -55.86
C MET A 2 -2.79 -24.38 -55.14
N LYS A 3 -2.77 -24.37 -53.80
CA LYS A 3 -3.78 -23.64 -53.01
C LYS A 3 -3.59 -22.14 -53.27
N ARG A 4 -4.61 -21.48 -53.83
CA ARG A 4 -4.64 -20.02 -53.97
C ARG A 4 -4.72 -19.42 -52.57
N GLN A 5 -3.74 -18.61 -52.19
CA GLN A 5 -3.79 -17.84 -50.95
C GLN A 5 -4.81 -16.71 -51.15
N ALA A 6 -5.96 -16.81 -50.48
CA ALA A 6 -6.92 -15.72 -50.41
C ALA A 6 -6.26 -14.60 -49.58
N GLY A 7 -5.87 -13.51 -50.24
CA GLY A 7 -5.37 -12.32 -49.56
C GLY A 7 -6.47 -11.70 -48.70
N PHE A 8 -6.07 -11.08 -47.59
CA PHE A 8 -6.97 -10.32 -46.72
C PHE A 8 -7.44 -9.05 -47.46
N THR A 9 -8.73 -8.72 -47.36
CA THR A 9 -9.27 -7.54 -48.04
C THR A 9 -8.93 -6.25 -47.28
N LEU A 10 -8.78 -5.14 -47.99
CA LEU A 10 -8.57 -3.83 -47.35
C LEU A 10 -9.71 -3.47 -46.40
N ILE A 11 -10.95 -3.86 -46.74
CA ILE A 11 -12.11 -3.57 -45.90
C ILE A 11 -12.10 -4.37 -44.60
N GLU A 12 -11.65 -5.63 -44.60
CA GLU A 12 -11.50 -6.40 -43.36
C GLU A 12 -10.48 -5.74 -42.43
N LEU A 13 -9.39 -5.21 -42.96
CA LEU A 13 -8.37 -4.54 -42.15
C LEU A 13 -8.90 -3.24 -41.54
N VAL A 14 -9.63 -2.45 -42.33
CA VAL A 14 -10.25 -1.21 -41.85
C VAL A 14 -11.32 -1.49 -40.79
N VAL A 15 -12.16 -2.50 -40.98
CA VAL A 15 -13.19 -2.85 -39.99
C VAL A 15 -12.57 -3.28 -38.65
N VAL A 16 -11.47 -4.04 -38.69
CA VAL A 16 -10.80 -4.50 -37.46
C VAL A 16 -10.21 -3.34 -36.68
N ILE A 17 -9.52 -2.40 -37.33
CA ILE A 17 -8.94 -1.24 -36.62
C ILE A 17 -10.03 -0.31 -36.06
N VAL A 18 -11.19 -0.19 -36.73
CA VAL A 18 -12.33 0.59 -36.23
C VAL A 18 -12.92 -0.07 -34.99
N ILE A 19 -13.11 -1.39 -35.02
CA ILE A 19 -13.60 -2.14 -33.85
C ILE A 19 -12.61 -2.03 -32.69
N LEU A 20 -11.31 -2.25 -32.93
CA LEU A 20 -10.27 -2.11 -31.90
C LEU A 20 -10.21 -0.68 -31.34
N GLY A 21 -10.42 0.34 -32.16
CA GLY A 21 -10.48 1.73 -31.73
C GLY A 21 -11.64 1.99 -30.75
N ILE A 22 -12.84 1.52 -31.08
CA ILE A 22 -14.02 1.67 -30.21
C ILE A 22 -13.84 0.90 -28.90
N LEU A 23 -13.36 -0.35 -28.98
CA LEU A 23 -13.08 -1.18 -27.79
C LEU A 23 -11.99 -0.55 -26.91
N GLY A 24 -10.97 0.05 -27.51
CA GLY A 24 -9.87 0.69 -26.79
C GLY A 24 -10.32 1.87 -25.93
N VAL A 25 -11.22 2.72 -26.44
CA VAL A 25 -11.76 3.87 -25.67
C VAL A 25 -12.58 3.39 -24.47
N ALA A 26 -13.48 2.43 -24.68
CA ALA A 26 -14.30 1.87 -23.61
C ALA A 26 -13.45 1.15 -22.53
N ALA A 27 -12.45 0.36 -22.96
CA ALA A 27 -11.55 -0.34 -22.05
C ALA A 27 -10.68 0.62 -21.22
N THR A 28 -10.22 1.72 -21.82
CA THR A 28 -9.39 2.72 -21.13
C THR A 28 -10.14 3.34 -19.96
N ALA A 29 -11.39 3.77 -20.17
CA ALA A 29 -12.19 4.37 -19.10
C ALA A 29 -12.39 3.41 -17.92
N LYS A 30 -12.70 2.12 -18.20
CA LYS A 30 -12.86 1.13 -17.13
C LYS A 30 -11.54 0.76 -16.44
N PHE A 31 -10.42 0.76 -17.17
CA PHE A 31 -9.11 0.45 -16.60
C PHE A 31 -8.65 1.51 -15.60
N GLN A 32 -8.94 2.79 -15.84
CA GLN A 32 -8.57 3.86 -14.90
C GLN A 32 -9.35 3.79 -13.59
N ASP A 33 -10.64 3.50 -13.68
CA ASP A 33 -11.52 3.27 -12.52
C ASP A 33 -11.01 2.09 -11.67
N LEU A 34 -10.75 0.94 -12.30
CA LEU A 34 -10.18 -0.25 -11.65
C LEU A 34 -8.80 0.03 -11.03
N ALA A 35 -7.95 0.81 -11.70
CA ALA A 35 -6.62 1.16 -11.18
C ALA A 35 -6.72 2.02 -9.91
N GLY A 36 -7.70 2.93 -9.85
CA GLY A 36 -7.97 3.71 -8.65
C GLY A 36 -8.46 2.85 -7.48
N GLU A 37 -9.44 1.98 -7.72
CA GLU A 37 -9.95 1.02 -6.73
C GLU A 37 -8.84 0.09 -6.22
N ALA A 38 -7.96 -0.36 -7.12
CA ALA A 38 -6.82 -1.21 -6.77
C ALA A 38 -5.81 -0.49 -5.85
N ARG A 39 -5.52 0.79 -6.11
CA ARG A 39 -4.65 1.60 -5.23
C ARG A 39 -5.27 1.82 -3.87
N ALA A 40 -6.54 2.19 -3.82
CA ALA A 40 -7.29 2.35 -2.57
C ALA A 40 -7.30 1.06 -1.73
N SER A 41 -7.49 -0.09 -2.38
CA SER A 41 -7.48 -1.39 -1.70
C SER A 41 -6.06 -1.78 -1.24
N ALA A 42 -5.04 -1.49 -2.06
CA ALA A 42 -3.65 -1.80 -1.73
C ALA A 42 -3.16 -1.03 -0.50
N ILE A 43 -3.44 0.28 -0.42
CA ILE A 43 -3.04 1.08 0.75
C ILE A 43 -3.79 0.65 2.02
N GLN A 44 -5.06 0.27 1.90
CA GLN A 44 -5.82 -0.32 3.02
C GLN A 44 -5.23 -1.67 3.46
N GLY A 45 -4.75 -2.49 2.52
CA GLY A 45 -4.06 -3.74 2.81
C GLY A 45 -2.80 -3.52 3.65
N VAL A 46 -1.97 -2.54 3.28
CA VAL A 46 -0.75 -2.20 4.04
C VAL A 46 -1.09 -1.61 5.41
N ALA A 47 -2.13 -0.78 5.51
CA ALA A 47 -2.61 -0.29 6.81
C ALA A 47 -3.04 -1.45 7.72
N GLY A 48 -3.77 -2.43 7.19
CA GLY A 48 -4.15 -3.65 7.91
C GLY A 48 -2.96 -4.48 8.36
N GLU A 49 -1.93 -4.60 7.53
CA GLU A 49 -0.67 -5.26 7.87
C GLU A 49 0.02 -4.57 9.05
N ILE A 50 0.19 -3.24 9.00
CA ILE A 50 0.81 -2.46 10.09
C ILE A 50 0.01 -2.60 11.39
N ALA A 51 -1.32 -2.50 11.33
CA ALA A 51 -2.18 -2.65 12.50
C ALA A 51 -1.99 -4.04 13.15
N SER A 52 -2.05 -5.10 12.34
CA SER A 52 -1.84 -6.48 12.79
C SER A 52 -0.43 -6.70 13.35
N ALA A 53 0.60 -6.20 12.65
CA ALA A 53 1.98 -6.27 13.09
C ALA A 53 2.18 -5.53 14.42
N SER A 54 1.53 -4.38 14.63
CA SER A 54 1.62 -3.63 15.89
C SER A 54 1.02 -4.40 17.06
N ALA A 55 -0.09 -5.11 16.83
CA ALA A 55 -0.70 -5.97 17.84
C ALA A 55 0.19 -7.17 18.20
N ILE A 56 0.77 -7.83 17.19
CA ILE A 56 1.72 -8.95 17.41
C ILE A 56 2.97 -8.45 18.13
N ASN A 57 3.50 -7.30 17.73
CA ASN A 57 4.66 -6.66 18.34
C ASN A 57 4.41 -6.36 19.82
N TYR A 58 3.28 -5.72 20.13
CA TYR A 58 2.87 -5.45 21.49
C TYR A 58 2.71 -6.73 22.31
N ALA A 59 2.03 -7.75 21.77
CA ALA A 59 1.82 -9.02 22.47
C ALA A 59 3.15 -9.72 22.82
N LYS A 60 4.14 -9.70 21.92
CA LYS A 60 5.48 -10.26 22.18
C LYS A 60 6.22 -9.50 23.30
N ILE A 61 6.10 -8.17 23.32
CA ILE A 61 6.75 -7.35 24.35
C ILE A 61 6.05 -7.54 25.70
N ALA A 62 4.72 -7.55 25.70
CA ALA A 62 3.91 -7.82 26.89
C ALA A 62 4.15 -9.22 27.47
N SER A 63 4.55 -10.20 26.65
CA SER A 63 4.94 -11.54 27.12
C SER A 63 6.38 -11.61 27.68
N GLY A 64 7.06 -10.47 27.82
CA GLY A 64 8.40 -10.38 28.43
C GLY A 64 9.56 -10.34 27.44
N THR A 65 9.30 -10.26 26.13
CA THR A 65 10.38 -10.01 25.15
C THR A 65 10.83 -8.56 25.29
N ALA A 66 12.14 -8.32 25.41
CA ALA A 66 12.66 -6.96 25.42
C ALA A 66 12.36 -6.26 24.09
N ALA A 67 11.83 -5.04 24.17
CA ALA A 67 11.49 -4.25 22.99
C ALA A 67 12.75 -3.89 22.19
N GLY A 68 12.69 -3.97 20.86
CA GLY A 68 13.84 -3.75 19.98
C GLY A 68 14.74 -4.99 19.77
N THR A 69 14.37 -6.14 20.33
CA THR A 69 15.08 -7.43 20.13
C THR A 69 14.17 -8.50 19.55
N ASN A 70 14.77 -9.56 18.97
CA ASN A 70 14.05 -10.70 18.40
C ASN A 70 12.94 -10.30 17.40
N GLY A 71 13.19 -9.27 16.60
CA GLY A 71 12.24 -8.76 15.61
C GLY A 71 11.05 -8.01 16.21
N THR A 72 11.15 -7.51 17.44
CA THR A 72 10.22 -6.53 18.00
C THR A 72 10.69 -5.11 17.71
N VAL A 73 9.75 -4.18 17.61
CA VAL A 73 9.97 -2.75 17.36
C VAL A 73 9.55 -1.96 18.59
N GLN A 74 10.37 -1.00 19.01
CA GLN A 74 9.98 -0.09 20.09
C GLN A 74 9.03 0.99 19.56
N LEU A 75 7.86 1.11 20.18
CA LEU A 75 6.83 2.10 19.88
C LEU A 75 6.54 2.90 21.15
N ASN A 76 7.55 3.60 21.67
CA ASN A 76 7.48 4.38 22.91
C ASN A 76 8.01 5.82 22.73
N ALA A 77 8.02 6.32 21.50
CA ALA A 77 8.53 7.64 21.15
C ALA A 77 7.40 8.68 21.03
N ALA A 78 7.77 9.96 21.15
CA ALA A 78 6.86 11.09 20.95
C ALA A 78 6.26 11.17 19.53
N ASN A 79 6.90 10.52 18.55
CA ASN A 79 6.30 10.30 17.24
C ASN A 79 6.75 8.96 16.65
N VAL A 80 5.85 7.98 16.63
CA VAL A 80 6.08 6.67 15.98
C VAL A 80 5.60 6.63 14.53
N CYS A 81 4.87 7.65 14.05
CA CYS A 81 4.35 7.73 12.69
C CYS A 81 5.44 8.17 11.69
N THR A 82 6.54 7.42 11.65
CA THR A 82 7.64 7.64 10.72
C THR A 82 7.92 6.34 9.97
N ALA A 83 8.39 6.47 8.73
CA ALA A 83 8.77 5.31 7.94
C ALA A 83 9.92 4.51 8.59
N GLY A 84 10.80 5.17 9.33
CA GLY A 84 11.91 4.50 10.05
C GLY A 84 11.42 3.58 11.17
N ILE A 85 10.37 3.97 11.89
CA ILE A 85 9.82 3.18 13.00
C ILE A 85 8.81 2.16 12.46
N LEU A 86 7.79 2.59 11.71
CA LEU A 86 6.77 1.67 11.19
C LEU A 86 7.32 0.70 10.15
N GLY A 87 8.39 1.07 9.43
CA GLY A 87 9.09 0.18 8.51
C GLY A 87 9.76 -1.02 9.19
N GLY A 88 9.92 -1.00 10.52
CA GLY A 88 10.35 -2.18 11.28
C GLY A 88 9.23 -3.18 11.56
N LEU A 89 7.96 -2.75 11.51
CA LEU A 89 6.80 -3.62 11.74
C LEU A 89 6.42 -4.43 10.51
N VAL A 90 6.67 -3.88 9.33
CA VAL A 90 6.45 -4.53 8.04
C VAL A 90 7.78 -5.07 7.52
N GLN A 91 7.78 -6.25 6.91
CA GLN A 91 9.01 -6.83 6.35
C GLN A 91 9.37 -6.11 5.04
N GLY A 92 9.99 -4.93 5.14
CA GLY A 92 10.55 -4.22 3.99
C GLY A 92 10.58 -2.71 4.12
N SER A 93 11.75 -2.16 4.41
CA SER A 93 12.07 -0.72 4.35
C SER A 93 11.95 -0.08 2.95
N GLY A 94 11.52 -0.84 1.93
CA GLY A 94 11.25 -0.36 0.57
C GLY A 94 9.77 0.00 0.30
N VAL A 95 8.86 -0.31 1.24
CA VAL A 95 7.43 -0.02 1.07
C VAL A 95 7.07 1.34 1.64
N LEU A 96 7.52 1.63 2.86
CA LEU A 96 7.23 2.87 3.58
C LEU A 96 8.39 3.87 3.45
N GLY A 97 8.10 5.13 3.16
CA GLY A 97 9.12 6.17 3.01
C GLY A 97 8.69 7.29 2.09
N ALA A 98 9.52 8.32 1.94
CA ALA A 98 9.37 9.27 0.85
C ALA A 98 9.62 8.59 -0.50
N SER A 99 9.17 9.21 -1.60
CA SER A 99 9.50 8.79 -2.96
C SER A 99 11.01 8.49 -3.10
N PRO A 100 11.41 7.33 -3.68
CA PRO A 100 10.63 6.46 -4.57
C PRO A 100 9.86 5.32 -3.87
N ASN A 101 9.77 5.28 -2.53
CA ASN A 101 8.99 4.25 -1.84
C ASN A 101 7.49 4.40 -2.14
N ARG A 102 6.72 3.33 -1.97
CA ARG A 102 5.30 3.30 -2.39
C ARG A 102 4.39 4.15 -1.51
N TYR A 103 4.56 4.11 -0.19
CA TYR A 103 3.67 4.82 0.73
C TYR A 103 4.46 5.73 1.68
N ALA A 104 4.08 7.00 1.75
CA ALA A 104 4.53 7.89 2.81
C ALA A 104 3.76 7.61 4.10
N VAL A 105 4.44 7.78 5.23
CA VAL A 105 3.85 7.76 6.57
C VAL A 105 3.87 9.19 7.11
N SER A 106 2.77 9.65 7.66
CA SER A 106 2.63 10.96 8.28
C SER A 106 1.75 10.91 9.54
N GLY A 107 1.71 12.01 10.28
CA GLY A 107 1.00 12.15 11.53
C GLY A 107 1.92 12.27 12.75
N THR A 108 1.30 12.48 13.91
CA THR A 108 1.97 12.57 15.22
C THR A 108 1.42 11.48 16.12
N GLY A 109 2.07 10.32 16.09
CA GLY A 109 1.72 9.19 16.96
C GLY A 109 2.54 9.22 18.23
N ASP A 110 2.07 9.92 19.25
CA ASP A 110 2.80 10.05 20.52
C ASP A 110 2.53 8.84 21.42
N CYS A 111 3.41 7.85 21.32
CA CYS A 111 3.39 6.70 22.20
C CYS A 111 4.08 6.93 23.55
N ALA A 112 4.88 8.00 23.68
CA ALA A 112 5.45 8.38 24.98
C ALA A 112 4.36 8.83 25.95
N THR A 113 3.33 9.52 25.44
CA THR A 113 2.17 9.94 26.23
C THR A 113 1.08 8.86 26.31
N ALA A 114 0.80 8.15 25.21
CA ALA A 114 -0.24 7.11 25.19
C ALA A 114 0.09 5.91 26.09
N GLY A 115 1.38 5.63 26.30
CA GLY A 115 1.87 4.53 27.12
C GLY A 115 1.64 3.15 26.49
N ALA A 116 2.20 2.11 27.11
CA ALA A 116 2.09 0.74 26.61
C ALA A 116 0.62 0.28 26.54
N GLY A 117 0.24 -0.28 25.39
CA GLY A 117 -1.14 -0.70 25.11
C GLY A 117 -2.07 0.43 24.68
N GLY A 118 -1.61 1.69 24.74
CA GLY A 118 -2.29 2.82 24.10
C GLY A 118 -2.26 2.70 22.58
N THR A 119 -3.22 3.32 21.91
CA THR A 119 -3.33 3.31 20.45
C THR A 119 -3.17 4.71 19.90
N VAL A 120 -2.29 4.86 18.91
CA VAL A 120 -2.11 6.11 18.16
C VAL A 120 -2.50 5.92 16.69
N THR A 121 -2.82 7.01 16.01
CA THR A 121 -3.20 6.97 14.59
C THR A 121 -2.09 7.58 13.74
N CYS A 122 -1.66 6.83 12.73
CA CYS A 122 -0.80 7.31 11.66
C CYS A 122 -1.56 7.34 10.35
N THR A 123 -1.09 8.15 9.40
CA THR A 123 -1.69 8.25 8.07
C THR A 123 -0.70 7.72 7.04
N LEU A 124 -1.16 6.81 6.19
CA LEU A 124 -0.46 6.37 5.00
C LEU A 124 -0.97 7.15 3.79
N THR A 125 -0.07 7.48 2.87
CA THR A 125 -0.39 8.15 1.61
C THR A 125 0.36 7.47 0.48
N ASP A 126 -0.30 7.17 -0.64
CA ASP A 126 0.36 6.65 -1.85
C ASP A 126 1.23 7.76 -2.48
N ASN A 127 2.53 7.51 -2.65
CA ASN A 127 3.47 8.48 -3.20
C ASN A 127 3.36 8.65 -4.71
N ALA A 128 2.80 7.67 -5.43
CA ALA A 128 2.56 7.78 -6.87
C ALA A 128 1.33 8.67 -7.15
N ASP A 129 0.37 8.67 -6.23
CA ASP A 129 -0.85 9.45 -6.32
C ASP A 129 -1.34 9.83 -4.90
N ASN A 130 -0.92 11.01 -4.44
CA ASN A 130 -1.16 11.54 -3.09
C ASN A 130 -2.65 11.66 -2.71
N THR A 131 -3.56 11.37 -3.63
CA THR A 131 -5.01 11.34 -3.44
C THR A 131 -5.44 10.16 -2.54
N TYR A 132 -4.72 9.03 -2.59
CA TYR A 132 -5.08 7.85 -1.82
C TYR A 132 -4.40 7.89 -0.44
N THR A 133 -5.21 8.14 0.59
CA THR A 133 -4.75 8.17 1.98
C THR A 133 -5.59 7.25 2.84
N THR A 134 -4.99 6.63 3.86
CA THR A 134 -5.74 5.86 4.86
C THR A 134 -5.11 6.01 6.24
N ASN A 135 -5.94 5.87 7.27
CA ASN A 135 -5.47 5.91 8.65
C ASN A 135 -5.20 4.48 9.15
N VAL A 136 -4.16 4.35 9.95
CA VAL A 136 -3.77 3.11 10.61
C VAL A 136 -3.64 3.32 12.11
N SER A 137 -4.23 2.42 12.89
CA SER A 137 -4.07 2.35 14.34
C SER A 137 -2.82 1.54 14.69
N VAL A 138 -1.93 2.13 15.47
CA VAL A 138 -0.69 1.51 15.94
C VAL A 138 -0.73 1.39 17.45
N ILE A 139 -0.46 0.19 17.97
CA ILE A 139 -0.43 -0.06 19.42
C ILE A 139 0.97 0.24 19.96
N CYS A 140 1.03 1.14 20.94
CA CYS A 140 2.24 1.59 21.61
C CYS A 140 2.80 0.50 22.54
N THR A 141 4.12 0.51 22.69
CA THR A 141 4.85 -0.37 23.60
C THR A 141 5.43 0.44 24.75
N ASN A 142 5.95 -0.25 25.77
CA ASN A 142 6.87 0.39 26.74
C ASN A 142 8.23 0.65 26.08
#